data_AF-A1UJJ5-F1
#
_entry.id   AF-A1UJJ5-F1
#
_cell.length_a   1.000
_cell.length_b   1.000
_cell.length_c   1.000
_cell.angle_alpha   90.00
_cell.angle_beta   90.00
_cell.angle_gamma   90.00
#
_symmetry.space_group_name_H-M   'P 1'
#
loop_
_entity.id
_entity.type
_entity.pdbx_description
1 polymer ?
#
loop_
_entity_poly.entity_id
_entity_poly.type
_entity_poly.pdbx_seq_one_letter_code
_entity_poly.pdbx_strand_id
1 'polypeptide(L)'
;MRAAVCAAPGPPEGVRIEELPSPVPGPGEVLVRVGAAAVNFPDVLLIAGRYQVSVPTPFVPGSEFAGTVIGIGPGTAGFAVGDRVTGTGMHGAFAEEVAVAADALNPIADGVDDRTAAASGVAHRTAYHTLRSVARTQPGDEVVVLGAGGGVGLAAVQLAAHLGARVTAVASSAEKLAAATQHGANRVINHRSGPLRDALRDAVPGGAAAVVDPVGGELSEPALRSLRRGGRFVTVGFASGVIPRIPLNLVLIKGVTVQGFQFGDIPADEFERNERELRKLLADSMIRPHIGEVYALEDVTAALRQVADGRAVGKVVIDLSGRGG
;
A
#
# COMPACT_ATOMS: atom_id res chain seq x y z
N MET A 1 -26.19 9.07 -2.81
CA MET A 1 -25.11 8.33 -2.15
C MET A 1 -24.21 9.32 -1.44
N ARG A 2 -23.71 8.97 -0.26
CA ARG A 2 -22.79 9.81 0.51
C ARG A 2 -21.36 9.57 0.05
N ALA A 3 -20.61 10.65 -0.03
CA ALA A 3 -19.20 10.61 -0.42
C ALA A 3 -18.39 11.64 0.35
N ALA A 4 -17.13 11.31 0.60
CA ALA A 4 -16.12 12.28 1.01
C ALA A 4 -15.67 13.07 -0.22
N VAL A 5 -15.88 14.38 -0.22
CA VAL A 5 -15.58 15.28 -1.34
C VAL A 5 -14.44 16.22 -0.98
N CYS A 6 -13.42 16.24 -1.83
CA CYS A 6 -12.33 17.21 -1.82
C CYS A 6 -12.68 18.38 -2.75
N ALA A 7 -13.17 19.48 -2.18
CA ALA A 7 -13.63 20.63 -2.96
C ALA A 7 -12.49 21.51 -3.52
N ALA A 8 -11.32 21.50 -2.87
CA ALA A 8 -10.11 22.22 -3.30
C ALA A 8 -8.87 21.53 -2.71
N PRO A 9 -7.70 21.62 -3.36
CA PRO A 9 -6.47 21.05 -2.81
C PRO A 9 -6.12 21.65 -1.45
N GLY A 10 -5.77 20.80 -0.48
CA GLY A 10 -5.55 21.26 0.89
C GLY A 10 -5.24 20.13 1.86
N PRO A 11 -5.21 20.44 3.17
CA PRO A 11 -5.02 19.42 4.18
C PRO A 11 -6.31 18.59 4.35
N PRO A 12 -6.26 17.40 4.99
CA PRO A 12 -7.41 16.49 5.11
C PRO A 12 -8.72 17.11 5.62
N GLU A 13 -8.64 18.19 6.41
CA GLU A 13 -9.79 18.93 6.96
C GLU A 13 -10.63 19.64 5.90
N GLY A 14 -10.10 19.80 4.69
CA GLY A 14 -10.84 20.29 3.53
C GLY A 14 -11.83 19.29 2.96
N VAL A 15 -11.70 17.99 3.32
CA VAL A 15 -12.60 16.94 2.85
C VAL A 15 -13.90 16.95 3.66
N ARG A 16 -15.05 16.96 2.97
CA ARG A 16 -16.38 17.03 3.59
C ARG A 16 -17.26 15.89 3.11
N ILE A 17 -18.18 15.45 3.96
CA ILE A 17 -19.20 14.49 3.54
C ILE A 17 -20.32 15.24 2.83
N GLU A 18 -20.64 14.83 1.61
CA GLU A 18 -21.71 15.39 0.79
C GLU A 18 -22.64 14.28 0.29
N GLU A 19 -23.88 14.65 -0.05
CA GLU A 19 -24.80 13.78 -0.78
C GLU A 19 -24.68 14.06 -2.28
N LEU A 20 -24.30 13.03 -3.03
CA LEU A 20 -24.17 13.06 -4.48
C LEU A 20 -25.17 12.10 -5.14
N PRO A 21 -25.53 12.30 -6.42
CA PRO A 21 -26.22 11.28 -7.19
C PRO A 21 -25.42 9.97 -7.22
N SER A 22 -26.12 8.84 -7.26
CA SER A 22 -25.48 7.55 -7.59
C SER A 22 -24.80 7.66 -8.95
N PRO A 23 -23.54 7.20 -9.10
CA PRO A 23 -22.89 7.15 -10.40
C PRO A 23 -23.55 6.11 -11.31
N VAL A 24 -23.64 6.41 -12.59
CA VAL A 24 -24.20 5.50 -13.60
C VAL A 24 -23.05 4.86 -14.37
N PRO A 25 -22.89 3.52 -14.35
CA PRO A 25 -21.78 2.87 -15.02
C PRO A 25 -21.92 2.99 -16.54
N GLY A 26 -20.91 3.55 -17.20
CA GLY A 26 -20.81 3.61 -18.66
C GLY A 26 -20.37 2.27 -19.28
N PRO A 27 -20.26 2.20 -20.62
CA PRO A 27 -19.77 1.01 -21.30
C PRO A 27 -18.38 0.60 -20.80
N GLY A 28 -18.20 -0.68 -20.46
CA GLY A 28 -16.95 -1.20 -19.88
C GLY A 28 -16.81 -0.99 -18.36
N GLU A 29 -17.77 -0.30 -17.73
CA GLU A 29 -17.76 -0.04 -16.29
C GLU A 29 -18.76 -0.91 -15.52
N VAL A 30 -18.52 -0.98 -14.22
CA VAL A 30 -19.34 -1.67 -13.23
C VAL A 30 -19.58 -0.71 -12.06
N LEU A 31 -20.81 -0.70 -11.55
CA LEU A 31 -21.18 0.02 -10.34
C LEU A 31 -21.06 -0.90 -9.14
N VAL A 32 -20.29 -0.50 -8.15
CA VAL A 32 -20.03 -1.26 -6.92
C VAL A 32 -20.57 -0.48 -5.72
N ARG A 33 -21.36 -1.15 -4.89
CA ARG A 33 -21.66 -0.69 -3.52
C ARG A 33 -20.45 -1.00 -2.66
N VAL A 34 -19.79 0.03 -2.17
CA VAL A 34 -18.56 -0.11 -1.40
C VAL A 34 -18.90 -0.58 0.02
N GLY A 35 -18.34 -1.70 0.44
CA GLY A 35 -18.42 -2.18 1.83
C GLY A 35 -17.28 -1.64 2.68
N ALA A 36 -16.08 -1.52 2.11
CA ALA A 36 -14.93 -0.92 2.76
C ALA A 36 -13.99 -0.27 1.75
N ALA A 37 -13.32 0.80 2.16
CA ALA A 37 -12.22 1.42 1.45
C ALA A 37 -10.99 1.52 2.36
N ALA A 38 -9.80 1.62 1.81
CA ALA A 38 -8.59 1.77 2.64
C ALA A 38 -7.81 3.03 2.27
N VAL A 39 -7.25 3.67 3.30
CA VAL A 39 -6.51 4.92 3.16
C VAL A 39 -5.05 4.61 2.83
N ASN A 40 -4.53 5.31 1.84
CA ASN A 40 -3.14 5.25 1.40
C ASN A 40 -2.50 6.64 1.45
N PHE A 41 -1.18 6.68 1.62
CA PHE A 41 -0.44 7.95 1.62
C PHE A 41 -0.58 8.75 0.31
N PRO A 42 -0.62 8.13 -0.89
CA PRO A 42 -1.02 8.81 -2.12
C PRO A 42 -2.36 9.55 -2.07
N ASP A 43 -3.37 9.06 -1.34
CA ASP A 43 -4.66 9.77 -1.20
C ASP A 43 -4.46 11.12 -0.51
N VAL A 44 -3.64 11.13 0.56
CA VAL A 44 -3.28 12.37 1.29
C VAL A 44 -2.52 13.33 0.39
N LEU A 45 -1.57 12.83 -0.41
CA LEU A 45 -0.82 13.66 -1.36
C LEU A 45 -1.71 14.21 -2.47
N LEU A 46 -2.68 13.43 -2.94
CA LEU A 46 -3.61 13.82 -3.99
C LEU A 46 -4.55 14.91 -3.50
N ILE A 47 -5.13 14.74 -2.30
CA ILE A 47 -5.95 15.77 -1.62
C ILE A 47 -5.13 17.06 -1.43
N ALA A 48 -3.85 16.96 -1.09
CA ALA A 48 -2.96 18.11 -0.92
C ALA A 48 -2.48 18.76 -2.23
N GLY A 49 -2.80 18.20 -3.40
CA GLY A 49 -2.29 18.67 -4.70
C GLY A 49 -0.78 18.50 -4.85
N ARG A 50 -0.18 17.55 -4.11
CA ARG A 50 1.27 17.28 -4.09
C ARG A 50 1.66 15.94 -4.71
N TYR A 51 0.67 15.21 -5.24
CA TYR A 51 0.93 13.97 -5.94
C TYR A 51 1.45 14.22 -7.36
N GLN A 52 2.04 13.20 -7.98
CA GLN A 52 2.63 13.32 -9.32
C GLN A 52 1.56 13.54 -10.40
N VAL A 53 0.34 13.07 -10.16
CA VAL A 53 -0.83 13.29 -11.00
C VAL A 53 -1.81 14.19 -10.26
N SER A 54 -2.42 15.12 -10.99
CA SER A 54 -3.45 16.03 -10.47
C SER A 54 -4.83 15.57 -10.91
N VAL A 55 -5.81 15.68 -10.02
CA VAL A 55 -7.23 15.42 -10.30
C VAL A 55 -7.98 16.74 -10.14
N PRO A 56 -8.80 17.16 -11.13
CA PRO A 56 -9.59 18.38 -11.02
C PRO A 56 -10.56 18.32 -9.83
N THR A 57 -10.65 19.40 -9.07
CA THR A 57 -11.63 19.52 -7.98
C THR A 57 -12.97 20.08 -8.48
N PRO A 58 -14.11 19.69 -7.89
CA PRO A 58 -14.24 18.73 -6.78
C PRO A 58 -14.08 17.27 -7.22
N PHE A 59 -13.53 16.42 -6.35
CA PHE A 59 -13.45 14.97 -6.57
C PHE A 59 -13.65 14.19 -5.27
N VAL A 60 -14.01 12.91 -5.40
CA VAL A 60 -14.10 11.96 -4.27
C VAL A 60 -12.74 11.27 -4.10
N PRO A 61 -12.03 11.38 -2.96
CA PRO A 61 -10.75 10.69 -2.75
C PRO A 61 -10.88 9.17 -2.56
N GLY A 62 -9.73 8.51 -2.41
CA GLY A 62 -9.63 7.08 -2.09
C GLY A 62 -9.28 6.22 -3.29
N SER A 63 -8.19 5.46 -3.16
CA SER A 63 -7.57 4.70 -4.25
C SER A 63 -7.88 3.19 -4.25
N GLU A 64 -8.50 2.66 -3.20
CA GLU A 64 -8.84 1.22 -3.14
C GLU A 64 -10.10 0.94 -2.34
N PHE A 65 -10.81 -0.10 -2.75
CA PHE A 65 -12.06 -0.53 -2.12
C PHE A 65 -12.33 -2.02 -2.29
N ALA A 66 -13.33 -2.48 -1.55
CA ALA A 66 -13.99 -3.76 -1.70
C ALA A 66 -15.50 -3.59 -1.48
N GLY A 67 -16.28 -4.40 -2.19
CA GLY A 67 -17.72 -4.35 -2.07
C GLY A 67 -18.42 -5.31 -3.01
N THR A 68 -19.67 -4.98 -3.34
CA THR A 68 -20.56 -5.82 -4.14
C THR A 68 -21.00 -5.11 -5.41
N VAL A 69 -20.95 -5.79 -6.54
CA VAL A 69 -21.48 -5.27 -7.81
C VAL A 69 -22.99 -5.09 -7.72
N ILE A 70 -23.48 -3.89 -8.04
CA ILE A 70 -24.90 -3.53 -8.01
C ILE A 70 -25.44 -3.03 -9.35
N GLY A 71 -24.58 -2.79 -10.33
CA GLY A 71 -24.96 -2.39 -11.67
C GLY A 71 -23.85 -2.68 -12.67
N ILE A 72 -24.21 -2.92 -13.92
CA ILE A 72 -23.28 -3.26 -15.00
C ILE A 72 -23.55 -2.32 -16.16
N GLY A 73 -22.51 -1.69 -16.67
CA GLY A 73 -22.59 -0.83 -17.83
C GLY A 73 -22.86 -1.60 -19.13
N PRO A 74 -23.37 -0.92 -20.18
CA PRO A 74 -23.68 -1.58 -21.44
C PRO A 74 -22.46 -2.26 -22.08
N GLY A 75 -22.59 -3.54 -22.46
CA GLY A 75 -21.52 -4.28 -23.13
C GLY A 75 -20.37 -4.72 -22.23
N THR A 76 -20.45 -4.48 -20.91
CA THR A 76 -19.47 -4.97 -19.94
C THR A 76 -19.71 -6.45 -19.66
N ALA A 77 -18.65 -7.26 -19.70
CA ALA A 77 -18.68 -8.68 -19.42
C ALA A 77 -17.72 -9.04 -18.26
N GLY A 78 -17.80 -10.28 -17.75
CA GLY A 78 -16.89 -10.80 -16.73
C GLY A 78 -17.35 -10.62 -15.28
N PHE A 79 -18.45 -9.89 -15.05
CA PHE A 79 -19.05 -9.69 -13.72
C PHE A 79 -20.58 -9.80 -13.79
N ALA A 80 -21.18 -10.16 -12.66
CA ALA A 80 -22.62 -10.21 -12.42
C ALA A 80 -22.98 -9.35 -11.19
N VAL A 81 -24.23 -8.86 -11.16
CA VAL A 81 -24.78 -8.21 -9.96
C VAL A 81 -24.78 -9.22 -8.81
N GLY A 82 -24.27 -8.82 -7.66
CA GLY A 82 -24.05 -9.67 -6.49
C GLY A 82 -22.61 -10.18 -6.34
N ASP A 83 -21.77 -10.06 -7.37
CA ASP A 83 -20.36 -10.46 -7.26
C ASP A 83 -19.63 -9.59 -6.23
N ARG A 84 -18.80 -10.24 -5.41
CA ARG A 84 -17.90 -9.56 -4.48
C ARG A 84 -16.59 -9.23 -5.17
N VAL A 85 -16.23 -7.95 -5.17
CA VAL A 85 -15.09 -7.43 -5.92
C VAL A 85 -14.26 -6.45 -5.10
N THR A 86 -12.95 -6.43 -5.38
CA THR A 86 -12.03 -5.40 -4.91
C THR A 86 -11.45 -4.68 -6.12
N GLY A 87 -11.19 -3.38 -5.97
CA GLY A 87 -10.70 -2.54 -7.04
C GLY A 87 -9.68 -1.53 -6.55
N THR A 88 -8.80 -1.12 -7.47
CA THR A 88 -7.88 0.00 -7.27
C THR A 88 -8.10 1.04 -8.36
N GLY A 89 -8.15 2.31 -7.99
CA GLY A 89 -8.29 3.44 -8.91
C GLY A 89 -7.46 4.63 -8.44
N MET A 90 -7.50 5.73 -9.19
CA MET A 90 -6.81 6.95 -8.80
C MET A 90 -7.52 7.68 -7.65
N HIS A 91 -8.85 7.63 -7.64
CA HIS A 91 -9.72 8.26 -6.65
C HIS A 91 -11.13 7.61 -6.73
N GLY A 92 -12.06 7.99 -5.86
CA GLY A 92 -13.47 7.61 -5.90
C GLY A 92 -13.92 6.62 -4.82
N ALA A 93 -12.99 5.97 -4.12
CA ALA A 93 -13.32 4.89 -3.19
C ALA A 93 -13.96 5.33 -1.86
N PHE A 94 -13.80 6.60 -1.44
CA PHE A 94 -14.39 7.11 -0.19
C PHE A 94 -15.84 7.56 -0.39
N ALA A 95 -16.66 6.68 -0.94
CA ALA A 95 -18.07 6.87 -1.22
C ALA A 95 -18.84 5.56 -1.04
N GLU A 96 -20.14 5.64 -0.81
CA GLU A 96 -21.02 4.46 -0.71
C GLU A 96 -21.10 3.66 -2.02
N GLU A 97 -20.91 4.33 -3.16
CA GLU A 97 -20.96 3.72 -4.49
C GLU A 97 -19.85 4.28 -5.38
N VAL A 98 -19.26 3.42 -6.21
CA VAL A 98 -18.23 3.80 -7.17
C VAL A 98 -18.47 3.09 -8.51
N ALA A 99 -18.39 3.84 -9.61
CA ALA A 99 -18.34 3.28 -10.95
C ALA A 99 -16.88 3.18 -11.40
N VAL A 100 -16.45 2.00 -11.82
CA VAL A 100 -15.07 1.74 -12.27
C VAL A 100 -15.03 0.85 -13.49
N ALA A 101 -13.95 0.94 -14.26
CA ALA A 101 -13.69 0.02 -15.35
C ALA A 101 -13.60 -1.44 -14.84
N ALA A 102 -14.19 -2.37 -15.58
CA ALA A 102 -14.23 -3.78 -15.20
C ALA A 102 -12.82 -4.41 -15.09
N ASP A 103 -11.85 -3.94 -15.87
CA ASP A 103 -10.47 -4.40 -15.83
C ASP A 103 -9.69 -3.94 -14.59
N ALA A 104 -10.22 -2.96 -13.85
CA ALA A 104 -9.69 -2.52 -12.57
C ALA A 104 -10.20 -3.36 -11.38
N LEU A 105 -11.14 -4.29 -11.62
CA LEU A 105 -11.76 -5.13 -10.61
C LEU A 105 -11.15 -6.53 -10.57
N ASN A 106 -11.07 -7.08 -9.37
CA ASN A 106 -10.72 -8.47 -9.12
C ASN A 106 -11.79 -9.12 -8.22
N PRO A 107 -12.12 -10.41 -8.42
CA PRO A 107 -13.02 -11.12 -7.52
C PRO A 107 -12.39 -11.25 -6.13
N ILE A 108 -13.21 -11.12 -5.10
CA ILE A 108 -12.82 -11.42 -3.72
C ILE A 108 -13.04 -12.92 -3.49
N ALA A 109 -12.00 -13.60 -2.99
CA ALA A 109 -12.09 -15.02 -2.67
C ALA A 109 -13.07 -15.28 -1.52
N ASP A 110 -13.71 -16.45 -1.54
CA ASP A 110 -14.58 -16.90 -0.45
C ASP A 110 -13.86 -16.87 0.90
N GLY A 111 -14.54 -16.40 1.93
CA GLY A 111 -13.98 -16.29 3.29
C GLY A 111 -13.11 -15.06 3.55
N VAL A 112 -12.80 -14.24 2.54
CA VAL A 112 -12.16 -12.93 2.72
C VAL A 112 -13.24 -11.87 2.89
N ASP A 113 -13.26 -11.11 3.99
CA ASP A 113 -14.21 -10.01 4.20
C ASP A 113 -13.81 -8.73 3.44
N ASP A 114 -14.72 -7.77 3.31
CA ASP A 114 -14.49 -6.54 2.53
C ASP A 114 -13.37 -5.66 3.12
N ARG A 115 -13.23 -5.58 4.45
CA ARG A 115 -12.16 -4.78 5.07
C ARG A 115 -10.80 -5.39 4.75
N THR A 116 -10.69 -6.71 4.86
CA THR A 116 -9.47 -7.45 4.50
C THR A 116 -9.15 -7.29 3.02
N ALA A 117 -10.14 -7.44 2.13
CA ALA A 117 -9.96 -7.27 0.70
C ALA A 117 -9.49 -5.84 0.35
N ALA A 118 -10.19 -4.81 0.85
CA ALA A 118 -9.84 -3.41 0.63
C ALA A 118 -8.45 -3.07 1.16
N ALA A 119 -8.05 -3.58 2.33
CA ALA A 119 -6.75 -3.31 2.93
C ALA A 119 -5.56 -3.96 2.17
N SER A 120 -5.84 -4.95 1.31
CA SER A 120 -4.82 -5.68 0.55
C SER A 120 -4.46 -5.03 -0.80
N GLY A 121 -5.38 -4.27 -1.40
CA GLY A 121 -5.33 -3.86 -2.80
C GLY A 121 -4.05 -3.15 -3.22
N VAL A 122 -3.65 -2.09 -2.54
CA VAL A 122 -2.47 -1.28 -2.88
C VAL A 122 -1.25 -1.79 -2.14
N ALA A 123 -1.37 -1.99 -0.82
CA ALA A 123 -0.22 -2.29 0.02
C ALA A 123 0.41 -3.65 -0.28
N HIS A 124 -0.39 -4.71 -0.38
CA HIS A 124 0.14 -6.06 -0.61
C HIS A 124 0.59 -6.26 -2.04
N ARG A 125 -0.14 -5.71 -3.03
CA ARG A 125 0.30 -5.70 -4.43
C ARG A 125 1.63 -4.98 -4.58
N THR A 126 1.75 -3.75 -4.07
CA THR A 126 3.01 -2.98 -4.09
C THR A 126 4.15 -3.77 -3.45
N ALA A 127 3.94 -4.32 -2.25
CA ALA A 127 4.96 -5.07 -1.54
C ALA A 127 5.37 -6.35 -2.26
N TYR A 128 4.40 -7.13 -2.77
CA TYR A 128 4.68 -8.42 -3.41
C TYR A 128 5.47 -8.25 -4.71
N HIS A 129 5.02 -7.34 -5.57
CA HIS A 129 5.73 -7.05 -6.82
C HIS A 129 7.09 -6.38 -6.56
N THR A 130 7.20 -5.52 -5.54
CA THR A 130 8.50 -4.98 -5.11
C THR A 130 9.48 -6.09 -4.75
N LEU A 131 9.05 -7.07 -3.95
CA LEU A 131 9.91 -8.17 -3.51
C LEU A 131 10.24 -9.14 -4.65
N ARG A 132 9.22 -9.55 -5.42
CA ARG A 132 9.34 -10.59 -6.45
C ARG A 132 9.99 -10.10 -7.72
N SER A 133 9.65 -8.90 -8.19
CA SER A 133 10.00 -8.41 -9.53
C SER A 133 11.14 -7.41 -9.53
N VAL A 134 11.30 -6.63 -8.45
CA VAL A 134 12.33 -5.59 -8.41
C VAL A 134 13.50 -6.01 -7.51
N ALA A 135 13.23 -6.34 -6.25
CA ALA A 135 14.25 -6.85 -5.33
C ALA A 135 14.73 -8.25 -5.73
N ARG A 136 13.87 -9.05 -6.40
CA ARG A 136 14.04 -10.48 -6.70
C ARG A 136 14.46 -11.29 -5.47
N THR A 137 13.81 -11.03 -4.33
CA THR A 137 14.08 -11.68 -3.06
C THR A 137 14.06 -13.21 -3.20
N GLN A 138 15.11 -13.86 -2.69
CA GLN A 138 15.23 -15.31 -2.63
C GLN A 138 15.14 -15.82 -1.19
N PRO A 139 14.78 -17.09 -0.97
CA PRO A 139 14.90 -17.72 0.34
C PRO A 139 16.32 -17.56 0.90
N GLY A 140 16.43 -17.16 2.17
CA GLY A 140 17.69 -16.95 2.87
C GLY A 140 18.36 -15.58 2.64
N ASP A 141 17.83 -14.72 1.78
CA ASP A 141 18.31 -13.33 1.63
C ASP A 141 18.07 -12.52 2.92
N GLU A 142 19.00 -11.62 3.24
CA GLU A 142 18.78 -10.56 4.24
C GLU A 142 18.06 -9.38 3.57
N VAL A 143 16.87 -9.02 4.05
CA VAL A 143 16.05 -7.92 3.51
C VAL A 143 15.82 -6.87 4.59
N VAL A 144 16.17 -5.62 4.30
CA VAL A 144 15.88 -4.47 5.17
C VAL A 144 14.62 -3.78 4.65
N VAL A 145 13.64 -3.58 5.53
CA VAL A 145 12.39 -2.87 5.20
C VAL A 145 12.31 -1.58 6.01
N LEU A 146 12.33 -0.45 5.32
CA LEU A 146 12.10 0.86 5.94
C LEU A 146 10.60 1.14 6.06
N GLY A 147 10.22 1.95 7.05
CA GLY A 147 8.81 2.28 7.29
C GLY A 147 7.97 1.04 7.63
N ALA A 148 8.57 0.04 8.27
CA ALA A 148 8.02 -1.30 8.46
C ALA A 148 6.74 -1.38 9.32
N GLY A 149 6.29 -0.26 9.88
CA GLY A 149 5.00 -0.16 10.57
C GLY A 149 3.86 0.43 9.73
N GLY A 150 4.11 0.96 8.54
CA GLY A 150 3.06 1.46 7.65
C GLY A 150 2.49 0.36 6.75
N GLY A 151 1.40 0.65 6.01
CA GLY A 151 0.71 -0.35 5.18
C GLY A 151 1.63 -1.14 4.23
N VAL A 152 2.39 -0.46 3.36
CA VAL A 152 3.31 -1.12 2.41
C VAL A 152 4.49 -1.78 3.13
N GLY A 153 5.10 -1.09 4.10
CA GLY A 153 6.26 -1.59 4.82
C GLY A 153 5.93 -2.87 5.61
N LEU A 154 4.82 -2.89 6.33
CA LEU A 154 4.39 -4.06 7.10
C LEU A 154 3.98 -5.22 6.19
N ALA A 155 3.32 -4.95 5.06
CA ALA A 155 3.05 -5.96 4.04
C ALA A 155 4.36 -6.54 3.46
N ALA A 156 5.38 -5.70 3.21
CA ALA A 156 6.68 -6.15 2.75
C ALA A 156 7.42 -7.01 3.79
N VAL A 157 7.27 -6.73 5.09
CA VAL A 157 7.79 -7.61 6.16
C VAL A 157 7.14 -9.00 6.07
N GLN A 158 5.80 -9.05 6.06
CA GLN A 158 5.05 -10.31 6.01
C GLN A 158 5.39 -11.14 4.78
N LEU A 159 5.41 -10.49 3.61
CA LEU A 159 5.67 -11.17 2.34
C LEU A 159 7.13 -11.59 2.18
N ALA A 160 8.10 -10.79 2.64
CA ALA A 160 9.50 -11.19 2.61
C ALA A 160 9.76 -12.40 3.52
N ALA A 161 9.17 -12.42 4.72
CA ALA A 161 9.23 -13.57 5.61
C ALA A 161 8.59 -14.82 4.98
N HIS A 162 7.42 -14.65 4.34
CA HIS A 162 6.75 -15.74 3.62
C HIS A 162 7.61 -16.30 2.46
N LEU A 163 8.37 -15.44 1.76
CA LEU A 163 9.31 -15.83 0.72
C LEU A 163 10.61 -16.48 1.27
N GLY A 164 10.72 -16.64 2.60
CA GLY A 164 11.86 -17.28 3.26
C GLY A 164 13.05 -16.36 3.49
N ALA A 165 12.89 -15.03 3.36
CA ALA A 165 13.94 -14.07 3.68
C ALA A 165 14.11 -13.88 5.20
N ARG A 166 15.29 -13.42 5.61
CA ARG A 166 15.54 -12.88 6.95
C ARG A 166 15.31 -11.38 6.93
N VAL A 167 14.31 -10.91 7.66
CA VAL A 167 13.83 -9.53 7.59
C VAL A 167 14.33 -8.70 8.76
N THR A 168 14.95 -7.57 8.45
CA THR A 168 15.24 -6.49 9.41
C THR A 168 14.27 -5.34 9.19
N ALA A 169 13.36 -5.15 10.13
CA ALA A 169 12.33 -4.11 10.07
C ALA A 169 12.80 -2.81 10.75
N VAL A 170 12.65 -1.69 10.07
CA VAL A 170 12.99 -0.35 10.60
C VAL A 170 11.71 0.48 10.73
N ALA A 171 11.40 0.95 11.93
CA ALA A 171 10.21 1.77 12.21
C ALA A 171 10.45 2.79 13.34
N SER A 172 9.44 3.60 13.61
CA SER A 172 9.54 4.81 14.44
C SER A 172 9.06 4.66 15.89
N SER A 173 8.45 3.53 16.26
CA SER A 173 7.87 3.30 17.58
C SER A 173 7.91 1.81 17.96
N ALA A 174 7.86 1.53 19.27
CA ALA A 174 7.83 0.16 19.78
C ALA A 174 6.60 -0.62 19.28
N GLU A 175 5.44 0.02 19.21
CA GLU A 175 4.20 -0.56 18.69
C GLU A 175 4.34 -1.03 17.23
N LYS A 176 4.90 -0.19 16.37
CA LYS A 176 5.15 -0.54 14.96
C LYS A 176 6.14 -1.69 14.81
N LEU A 177 7.17 -1.72 15.67
CA LEU A 177 8.15 -2.80 15.66
C LEU A 177 7.54 -4.10 16.20
N ALA A 178 6.66 -4.03 17.21
CA ALA A 178 5.94 -5.20 17.70
C ALA A 178 5.05 -5.80 16.61
N ALA A 179 4.32 -4.97 15.85
CA ALA A 179 3.59 -5.42 14.68
C ALA A 179 4.52 -6.06 13.64
N ALA A 180 5.65 -5.43 13.30
CA ALA A 180 6.61 -6.03 12.37
C ALA A 180 7.13 -7.40 12.83
N THR A 181 7.42 -7.58 14.14
CA THR A 181 7.82 -8.87 14.71
C THR A 181 6.71 -9.92 14.57
N GLN A 182 5.46 -9.57 14.88
CA GLN A 182 4.31 -10.48 14.72
C GLN A 182 4.14 -10.94 13.27
N HIS A 183 4.52 -10.10 12.31
CA HIS A 183 4.45 -10.38 10.88
C HIS A 183 5.75 -10.99 10.31
N GLY A 184 6.69 -11.43 11.15
CA GLY A 184 7.84 -12.24 10.70
C GLY A 184 9.16 -11.48 10.59
N ALA A 185 9.27 -10.25 11.10
CA ALA A 185 10.57 -9.61 11.24
C ALA A 185 11.49 -10.39 12.20
N ASN A 186 12.69 -10.75 11.74
CA ASN A 186 13.69 -11.43 12.57
C ASN A 186 14.44 -10.45 13.47
N ARG A 187 14.60 -9.21 12.99
CA ARG A 187 15.27 -8.12 13.69
C ARG A 187 14.45 -6.85 13.56
N VAL A 188 14.46 -6.03 14.60
CA VAL A 188 13.73 -4.76 14.65
C VAL A 188 14.66 -3.63 15.06
N ILE A 189 14.55 -2.47 14.39
CA ILE A 189 15.35 -1.29 14.67
C ILE A 189 14.42 -0.08 14.80
N ASN A 190 14.49 0.58 15.95
CA ASN A 190 13.89 1.90 16.10
C ASN A 190 14.87 2.96 15.60
N HIS A 191 14.58 3.56 14.44
CA HIS A 191 15.47 4.56 13.84
C HIS A 191 15.53 5.89 14.64
N ARG A 192 14.67 6.06 15.65
CA ARG A 192 14.70 7.21 16.57
C ARG A 192 15.58 6.98 17.81
N SER A 193 16.02 5.75 18.06
CA SER A 193 16.78 5.38 19.26
C SER A 193 18.28 5.56 19.13
N GLY A 194 18.79 5.94 17.96
CA GLY A 194 20.22 6.15 17.73
C GLY A 194 20.58 6.15 16.24
N PRO A 195 21.89 6.14 15.92
CA PRO A 195 22.36 6.15 14.54
C PRO A 195 21.94 4.88 13.76
N LEU A 196 21.01 5.04 12.81
CA LEU A 196 20.50 3.92 12.00
C LEU A 196 21.61 3.13 11.29
N ARG A 197 22.67 3.83 10.85
CA ARG A 197 23.82 3.21 10.17
C ARG A 197 24.49 2.15 11.04
N ASP A 198 24.72 2.44 12.32
CA ASP A 198 25.41 1.51 13.22
C ASP A 198 24.50 0.33 13.56
N ALA A 199 23.22 0.61 13.85
CA ALA A 199 22.23 -0.43 14.08
C ALA A 199 22.09 -1.40 12.90
N LEU A 200 22.09 -0.89 11.66
CA LEU A 200 22.03 -1.72 10.46
C LEU A 200 23.31 -2.52 10.24
N ARG A 201 24.50 -1.94 10.48
CA ARG A 201 25.77 -2.69 10.40
C ARG A 201 25.75 -3.89 11.34
N ASP A 202 25.24 -3.70 12.55
CA ASP A 202 25.23 -4.74 13.58
C ASP A 202 24.12 -5.78 13.30
N ALA A 203 22.98 -5.34 12.76
CA ALA A 203 21.86 -6.22 12.42
C ALA A 203 22.11 -7.08 11.17
N VAL A 204 22.77 -6.53 10.13
CA VAL A 204 23.07 -7.24 8.87
C VAL A 204 24.56 -7.16 8.54
N PRO A 205 25.44 -7.82 9.34
CA PRO A 205 26.89 -7.68 9.18
C PRO A 205 27.43 -8.20 7.84
N GLY A 206 26.75 -9.19 7.24
CA GLY A 206 27.04 -9.69 5.88
C GLY A 206 26.51 -8.80 4.74
N GLY A 207 25.76 -7.75 5.09
CA GLY A 207 25.06 -6.87 4.18
C GLY A 207 23.72 -7.44 3.68
N ALA A 208 22.74 -6.55 3.51
CA ALA A 208 21.43 -6.90 2.98
C ALA A 208 21.49 -7.19 1.47
N ALA A 209 20.76 -8.21 1.02
CA ALA A 209 20.54 -8.49 -0.40
C ALA A 209 19.62 -7.45 -1.02
N ALA A 210 18.62 -6.98 -0.26
CA ALA A 210 17.70 -5.95 -0.70
C ALA A 210 17.32 -4.97 0.42
N VAL A 211 17.04 -3.74 0.03
CA VAL A 211 16.38 -2.71 0.84
C VAL A 211 15.08 -2.33 0.15
N VAL A 212 13.98 -2.29 0.90
CA VAL A 212 12.69 -1.75 0.44
C VAL A 212 12.45 -0.42 1.14
N ASP A 213 12.39 0.67 0.37
CA ASP A 213 12.26 2.02 0.91
C ASP A 213 11.00 2.75 0.41
N PRO A 214 9.90 2.73 1.20
CA PRO A 214 8.73 3.57 0.98
C PRO A 214 8.85 4.96 1.65
N VAL A 215 9.95 5.27 2.35
CA VAL A 215 10.08 6.43 3.24
C VAL A 215 10.88 7.56 2.61
N GLY A 216 12.03 7.26 2.02
CA GLY A 216 12.97 8.27 1.52
C GLY A 216 13.73 9.00 2.63
N GLY A 217 14.17 10.23 2.32
CA GLY A 217 14.81 11.14 3.27
C GLY A 217 16.12 10.60 3.86
N GLU A 218 16.34 10.86 5.15
CA GLU A 218 17.59 10.55 5.83
C GLU A 218 17.79 9.06 6.12
N LEU A 219 16.73 8.24 6.00
CA LEU A 219 16.83 6.80 6.25
C LEU A 219 17.45 6.04 5.07
N SER A 220 17.35 6.59 3.87
CA SER A 220 17.75 5.91 2.63
C SER A 220 19.26 5.70 2.53
N GLU A 221 20.09 6.67 2.90
CA GLU A 221 21.55 6.54 2.77
C GLU A 221 22.14 5.48 3.73
N PRO A 222 21.79 5.46 5.03
CA PRO A 222 22.21 4.39 5.93
C PRO A 222 21.76 3.01 5.45
N ALA A 223 20.53 2.91 4.93
CA ALA A 223 19.99 1.65 4.39
C ALA A 223 20.73 1.21 3.12
N LEU A 224 20.99 2.11 2.18
CA LEU A 224 21.82 1.82 0.99
C LEU A 224 23.21 1.32 1.39
N ARG A 225 23.81 1.93 2.42
CA ARG A 225 25.10 1.50 2.95
C ARG A 225 25.05 0.13 3.61
N SER A 226 23.89 -0.35 4.06
CA SER A 226 23.72 -1.69 4.62
C SER A 226 23.72 -2.80 3.56
N LEU A 227 23.60 -2.49 2.27
CA LEU A 227 23.60 -3.51 1.21
C LEU A 227 24.94 -4.24 1.08
N ARG A 228 24.86 -5.54 0.75
CA ARG A 228 26.00 -6.32 0.24
C ARG A 228 26.40 -5.87 -1.16
N ARG A 229 27.55 -6.33 -1.65
CA ARG A 229 27.93 -6.12 -3.06
C ARG A 229 26.89 -6.75 -4.00
N GLY A 230 26.48 -6.04 -5.05
CA GLY A 230 25.41 -6.50 -5.95
C GLY A 230 23.99 -6.46 -5.35
N GLY A 231 23.81 -5.94 -4.14
CA GLY A 231 22.49 -5.78 -3.54
C GLY A 231 21.61 -4.77 -4.26
N ARG A 232 20.30 -4.78 -3.97
CA ARG A 232 19.30 -3.92 -4.60
C ARG A 232 18.64 -2.98 -3.61
N PHE A 233 18.64 -1.70 -3.92
CA PHE A 233 17.84 -0.69 -3.23
C PHE A 233 16.59 -0.41 -4.06
N VAL A 234 15.42 -0.71 -3.51
CA VAL A 234 14.14 -0.48 -4.19
C VAL A 234 13.45 0.74 -3.60
N THR A 235 13.38 1.81 -4.39
CA THR A 235 12.63 3.03 -4.05
C THR A 235 11.16 2.80 -4.37
N VAL A 236 10.33 2.73 -3.34
CA VAL A 236 8.88 2.53 -3.46
C VAL A 236 8.13 3.85 -3.32
N GLY A 237 8.63 4.77 -2.50
CA GLY A 237 8.00 6.06 -2.27
C GLY A 237 8.78 6.96 -1.34
N PHE A 238 8.23 8.15 -1.09
CA PHE A 238 8.84 9.18 -0.27
C PHE A 238 7.87 9.62 0.84
N ALA A 239 7.43 8.69 1.70
CA ALA A 239 6.48 9.00 2.77
C ALA A 239 6.99 10.10 3.75
N SER A 240 8.30 10.32 3.83
CA SER A 240 8.88 11.45 4.57
C SER A 240 8.64 12.82 3.91
N GLY A 241 8.21 12.85 2.65
CA GLY A 241 8.13 14.05 1.82
C GLY A 241 9.48 14.52 1.26
N VAL A 242 10.57 13.81 1.57
CA VAL A 242 11.94 14.20 1.19
C VAL A 242 12.55 13.17 0.23
N ILE A 243 12.95 13.62 -0.95
CA ILE A 243 13.71 12.80 -1.90
C ILE A 243 15.16 12.69 -1.38
N PRO A 244 15.70 11.47 -1.17
CA PRO A 244 17.02 11.29 -0.60
C PRO A 244 18.13 11.69 -1.59
N ARG A 245 19.23 12.24 -1.05
CA ARG A 245 20.47 12.46 -1.81
C ARG A 245 21.34 11.20 -1.72
N ILE A 246 21.42 10.46 -2.83
CA ILE A 246 22.16 9.20 -2.87
C ILE A 246 23.65 9.42 -3.17
N PRO A 247 24.57 8.95 -2.30
CA PRO A 247 26.00 9.00 -2.58
C PRO A 247 26.40 7.93 -3.60
N LEU A 248 26.50 8.32 -4.88
CA LEU A 248 26.76 7.38 -5.99
C LEU A 248 28.10 6.63 -5.90
N ASN A 249 29.05 7.09 -5.09
CA ASN A 249 30.24 6.31 -4.78
C ASN A 249 29.92 4.97 -4.10
N LEU A 250 28.84 4.88 -3.32
CA LEU A 250 28.37 3.60 -2.76
C LEU A 250 27.87 2.66 -3.85
N VAL A 251 27.13 3.21 -4.82
CA VAL A 251 26.64 2.49 -6.01
C VAL A 251 27.81 1.91 -6.79
N LEU A 252 28.81 2.74 -7.09
CA LEU A 252 30.02 2.36 -7.81
C LEU A 252 30.83 1.28 -7.06
N ILE A 253 31.19 1.51 -5.80
CA ILE A 253 32.15 0.65 -5.08
C ILE A 253 31.54 -0.72 -4.75
N LYS A 254 30.25 -0.74 -4.37
CA LYS A 254 29.57 -2.00 -4.06
C LYS A 254 28.97 -2.68 -5.28
N GLY A 255 28.87 -1.99 -6.41
CA GLY A 255 28.15 -2.46 -7.59
C GLY A 255 26.68 -2.76 -7.26
N VAL A 256 26.04 -1.94 -6.43
CA VAL A 256 24.62 -2.10 -6.08
C VAL A 256 23.72 -1.49 -7.15
N THR A 257 22.48 -1.94 -7.21
CA THR A 257 21.45 -1.36 -8.07
C THR A 257 20.52 -0.48 -7.24
N VAL A 258 20.22 0.73 -7.71
CA VAL A 258 19.14 1.57 -7.17
C VAL A 258 18.05 1.61 -8.23
N GLN A 259 16.84 1.14 -7.90
CA GLN A 259 15.74 1.01 -8.85
C GLN A 259 14.43 1.49 -8.23
N GLY A 260 13.61 2.18 -9.03
CA GLY A 260 12.25 2.55 -8.64
C GLY A 260 11.26 1.39 -8.86
N PHE A 261 10.23 1.32 -8.03
CA PHE A 261 9.08 0.43 -8.27
C PHE A 261 8.01 1.16 -9.08
N GLN A 262 7.56 0.52 -10.17
CA GLN A 262 6.37 0.90 -10.93
C GLN A 262 5.77 -0.36 -11.56
N PHE A 263 4.46 -0.55 -11.39
CA PHE A 263 3.71 -1.67 -11.98
C PHE A 263 3.87 -1.76 -13.50
N GLY A 264 3.86 -0.62 -14.20
CA GLY A 264 3.98 -0.57 -15.66
C GLY A 264 5.31 -1.10 -16.22
N ASP A 265 6.35 -1.23 -15.38
CA ASP A 265 7.66 -1.74 -15.78
C ASP A 265 7.77 -3.28 -15.66
N ILE A 266 6.74 -3.95 -15.12
CA ILE A 266 6.74 -5.39 -14.89
C ILE A 266 6.19 -6.11 -16.13
N PRO A 267 6.91 -7.11 -16.67
CA PRO A 267 6.41 -7.92 -17.79
C PRO A 267 5.04 -8.53 -17.49
N ALA A 268 4.14 -8.56 -18.48
CA ALA A 268 2.75 -8.97 -18.28
C ALA A 268 2.61 -10.38 -17.72
N ASP A 269 3.41 -11.33 -18.20
CA ASP A 269 3.43 -12.72 -17.71
C ASP A 269 3.89 -12.82 -16.25
N GLU A 270 4.90 -12.04 -15.89
CA GLU A 270 5.38 -11.94 -14.51
C GLU A 270 4.32 -11.29 -13.60
N PHE A 271 3.68 -10.22 -14.08
CA PHE A 271 2.64 -9.51 -13.36
C PHE A 271 1.46 -10.42 -13.06
N GLU A 272 0.93 -11.11 -14.06
CA GLU A 272 -0.19 -12.05 -13.90
C GLU A 272 0.14 -13.20 -12.96
N ARG A 273 1.36 -13.75 -13.04
CA ARG A 273 1.83 -14.78 -12.11
C ARG A 273 1.83 -14.26 -10.67
N ASN A 274 2.39 -13.07 -10.45
CA ASN A 274 2.47 -12.48 -9.12
C ASN A 274 1.07 -12.20 -8.55
N GLU A 275 0.13 -11.68 -9.36
CA GLU A 275 -1.26 -11.44 -8.94
C GLU A 275 -1.98 -12.74 -8.58
N ARG A 276 -1.82 -13.83 -9.36
CA ARG A 276 -2.39 -15.14 -9.01
C ARG A 276 -1.83 -15.68 -7.71
N GLU A 277 -0.50 -15.63 -7.53
CA GLU A 277 0.15 -16.09 -6.30
C GLU A 277 -0.36 -15.29 -5.10
N LEU A 278 -0.39 -13.96 -5.19
CA LEU A 278 -0.85 -13.09 -4.11
C LEU A 278 -2.31 -13.35 -3.73
N ARG A 279 -3.20 -13.49 -4.73
CA ARG A 279 -4.61 -13.85 -4.48
C ARG A 279 -4.73 -15.18 -3.77
N LYS A 280 -3.92 -16.18 -4.16
CA LYS A 280 -3.90 -17.49 -3.48
C LYS A 280 -3.45 -17.37 -2.03
N LEU A 281 -2.40 -16.58 -1.75
CA LEU A 281 -1.91 -16.37 -0.39
C LEU A 281 -2.95 -15.71 0.52
N LEU A 282 -3.72 -14.75 0.00
CA LEU A 282 -4.82 -14.11 0.72
C LEU A 282 -5.97 -15.10 0.97
N ALA A 283 -6.39 -15.83 -0.06
CA ALA A 283 -7.47 -16.81 0.04
C ALA A 283 -7.15 -17.93 1.04
N ASP A 284 -5.92 -18.44 1.00
CA ASP A 284 -5.44 -19.49 1.91
C ASP A 284 -5.10 -18.95 3.31
N SER A 285 -5.33 -17.65 3.58
CA SER A 285 -5.00 -16.99 4.85
C SER A 285 -3.52 -17.06 5.25
N MET A 286 -2.63 -17.35 4.30
CA MET A 286 -1.17 -17.40 4.51
C MET A 286 -0.58 -16.02 4.74
N ILE A 287 -1.25 -14.98 4.22
CA ILE A 287 -0.97 -13.58 4.49
C ILE A 287 -2.28 -12.88 4.84
N ARG A 288 -2.19 -11.87 5.69
CA ARG A 288 -3.35 -11.10 6.16
C ARG A 288 -2.92 -9.65 6.38
N PRO A 289 -3.59 -8.68 5.73
CA PRO A 289 -3.42 -7.28 6.02
C PRO A 289 -3.62 -6.99 7.51
N HIS A 290 -2.66 -6.26 8.09
CA HIS A 290 -2.81 -5.74 9.44
C HIS A 290 -3.67 -4.47 9.37
N ILE A 291 -4.92 -4.56 9.81
CA ILE A 291 -5.82 -3.40 9.94
C ILE A 291 -5.66 -2.86 11.36
N GLY A 292 -4.96 -1.74 11.51
CA GLY A 292 -4.74 -1.13 12.81
C GLY A 292 -5.96 -0.39 13.32
N GLU A 293 -6.66 0.30 12.41
CA GLU A 293 -7.82 1.12 12.75
C GLU A 293 -8.89 1.07 11.66
N VAL A 294 -10.14 1.18 12.10
CA VAL A 294 -11.33 1.25 11.26
C VAL A 294 -12.11 2.49 11.65
N TYR A 295 -12.45 3.31 10.67
CA TYR A 295 -13.22 4.54 10.81
C TYR A 295 -14.53 4.41 10.03
N ALA A 296 -15.58 5.10 10.47
CA ALA A 296 -16.75 5.30 9.63
C ALA A 296 -16.47 6.36 8.56
N LEU A 297 -17.30 6.44 7.51
CA LEU A 297 -17.15 7.47 6.47
C LEU A 297 -17.16 8.89 7.07
N GLU A 298 -17.98 9.14 8.09
CA GLU A 298 -18.07 10.41 8.81
C GLU A 298 -16.73 10.87 9.39
N ASP A 299 -15.86 9.91 9.73
CA ASP A 299 -14.56 10.14 10.35
C ASP A 299 -13.41 10.11 9.33
N VAL A 300 -13.69 10.22 8.03
CA VAL A 300 -12.69 10.17 6.94
C VAL A 300 -11.52 11.14 7.18
N THR A 301 -11.78 12.32 7.72
CA THR A 301 -10.74 13.31 8.04
C THR A 301 -9.78 12.81 9.11
N ALA A 302 -10.28 12.10 10.13
CA ALA A 302 -9.45 11.49 11.17
C ALA A 302 -8.63 10.32 10.59
N ALA A 303 -9.25 9.49 9.75
CA ALA A 303 -8.57 8.40 9.04
C ALA A 303 -7.42 8.90 8.16
N LEU A 304 -7.66 9.98 7.40
CA LEU A 304 -6.65 10.64 6.57
C LEU A 304 -5.51 11.23 7.40
N ARG A 305 -5.82 11.91 8.51
CA ARG A 305 -4.78 12.45 9.43
C ARG A 305 -3.91 11.34 10.02
N GLN A 306 -4.50 10.22 10.38
CA GLN A 306 -3.76 9.09 10.94
C GLN A 306 -2.65 8.59 10.00
N VAL A 307 -2.95 8.57 8.70
CA VAL A 307 -1.98 8.23 7.65
C VAL A 307 -1.02 9.38 7.38
N ALA A 308 -1.51 10.61 7.28
CA ALA A 308 -0.70 11.81 7.00
C ALA A 308 0.38 12.05 8.05
N ASP A 309 0.05 11.88 9.34
CA ASP A 309 0.97 12.06 10.46
C ASP A 309 1.97 10.90 10.61
N GLY A 310 1.82 9.85 9.80
CA GLY A 310 2.58 8.61 9.92
C GLY A 310 2.35 7.92 11.27
N ARG A 311 1.15 8.03 11.86
CA ARG A 311 0.79 7.37 13.13
C ARG A 311 0.23 5.97 12.93
N ALA A 312 -0.37 5.70 11.77
CA ALA A 312 -0.92 4.39 11.41
C ALA A 312 0.05 3.22 11.65
N VAL A 313 -0.49 2.14 12.19
CA VAL A 313 0.13 0.81 12.27
C VAL A 313 -0.59 -0.10 11.28
N GLY A 314 0.09 -0.49 10.19
CA GLY A 314 -0.53 -1.19 9.08
C GLY A 314 -1.50 -0.31 8.28
N LYS A 315 -2.71 -0.82 8.05
CA LYS A 315 -3.74 -0.20 7.22
C LYS A 315 -4.81 0.48 8.06
N VAL A 316 -5.26 1.64 7.56
CA VAL A 316 -6.43 2.36 8.04
C VAL A 316 -7.56 2.11 7.04
N VAL A 317 -8.70 1.65 7.54
CA VAL A 317 -9.87 1.30 6.73
C VAL A 317 -11.02 2.26 7.04
N ILE A 318 -11.77 2.64 6.01
CA ILE A 318 -13.06 3.31 6.11
C ILE A 318 -14.13 2.25 5.87
N ASP A 319 -14.96 2.01 6.87
CA ASP A 319 -16.09 1.11 6.79
C ASP A 319 -17.33 1.85 6.28
N LEU A 320 -17.89 1.34 5.20
CA LEU A 320 -19.05 1.87 4.50
C LEU A 320 -20.28 0.96 4.64
N SER A 321 -20.16 -0.17 5.35
CA SER A 321 -21.24 -1.13 5.56
C SER A 321 -22.29 -0.69 6.58
N GLY A 322 -22.03 0.39 7.34
CA GLY A 322 -22.78 0.79 8.53
C GLY A 322 -24.22 1.29 8.34
N ARG A 323 -24.77 1.29 7.12
CA ARG A 323 -26.19 1.60 6.86
C ARG A 323 -26.78 0.78 5.71
N GLY A 324 -27.15 -0.45 6.02
CA GLY A 324 -28.30 -1.11 5.41
C GLY A 324 -29.44 -1.13 6.43
N GLY A 325 -30.20 -0.04 6.51
CA GLY A 325 -31.38 0.10 7.36
C GLY A 325 -32.51 0.74 6.58
#